data_AF-A0A1D1VEQ7-F1
#
_entry.id   AF-A0A1D1VEQ7-F1
#
_cell.length_a   1.000
_cell.length_b   1.000
_cell.length_c   1.000
_cell.angle_alpha   90.00
_cell.angle_beta   90.00
_cell.angle_gamma   90.00
#
_symmetry.space_group_name_H-M   'P 1'
#
loop_
_entity.id
_entity.type
_entity.pdbx_description
1 polymer ?
#
loop_
_entity_poly.entity_id
_entity_poly.type
_entity_poly.pdbx_seq_one_letter_code
_entity_poly.pdbx_strand_id
1 'polypeptide(L)'
;MSSSNGSCLFCKISDGKDDKTVLLRDDDGIVVFRDIHPATTHHYLVVPKRHVRNVNELVPDDAELMERLVAAGKQVLGEQGVKDYDDVRYGNDPPCKSM
;
A
#
# COMPACT_ATOMS: atom_id res chain seq x y z
N MET A 1 -10.82 -11.73 -12.83
CA MET A 1 -10.64 -10.94 -11.59
C MET A 1 -10.42 -9.50 -12.01
N SER A 2 -11.26 -8.57 -11.54
CA SER A 2 -11.29 -7.20 -12.07
C SER A 2 -10.04 -6.43 -11.62
N SER A 3 -9.20 -6.02 -12.58
CA SER A 3 -7.90 -5.41 -12.32
C SER A 3 -7.98 -4.01 -11.70
N SER A 4 -9.13 -3.33 -11.79
CA SER A 4 -9.36 -2.03 -11.17
C SER A 4 -10.86 -1.78 -10.92
N ASN A 5 -11.18 -1.00 -9.90
CA ASN A 5 -12.54 -0.53 -9.60
C ASN A 5 -12.56 1.00 -9.68
N GLY A 6 -13.31 1.57 -10.64
CA GLY A 6 -13.28 3.01 -10.94
C GLY A 6 -13.80 3.92 -9.82
N SER A 7 -14.55 3.38 -8.85
CA SER A 7 -15.01 4.13 -7.68
C SER A 7 -14.01 4.08 -6.51
N CYS A 8 -13.02 3.19 -6.54
CA CYS A 8 -12.05 3.04 -5.46
C CYS A 8 -10.97 4.13 -5.54
N LEU A 9 -10.79 4.88 -4.43
CA LEU A 9 -9.73 5.89 -4.30
C LEU A 9 -8.34 5.28 -4.52
N PHE A 10 -8.05 4.14 -3.91
CA PHE A 10 -6.76 3.48 -4.05
C PHE A 10 -6.48 3.00 -5.48
N CYS A 11 -7.50 2.59 -6.23
CA CYS A 11 -7.33 2.28 -7.66
C CYS A 11 -7.02 3.54 -8.47
N LYS A 12 -7.60 4.69 -8.12
CA LYS A 12 -7.25 5.96 -8.78
C LYS A 12 -5.82 6.36 -8.49
N ILE A 13 -5.36 6.22 -7.24
CA ILE A 13 -3.97 6.48 -6.86
C ILE A 13 -3.02 5.53 -7.61
N SER A 14 -3.31 4.23 -7.63
CA SER A 14 -2.47 3.23 -8.30
C SER A 14 -2.40 3.37 -9.82
N ASP A 15 -3.44 3.96 -10.42
CA ASP A 15 -3.53 4.28 -11.84
C ASP A 15 -2.92 5.66 -12.18
N GLY A 16 -2.39 6.41 -11.19
CA GLY A 16 -1.86 7.75 -11.40
C GLY A 16 -2.93 8.81 -11.73
N LYS A 17 -4.18 8.59 -11.29
CA LYS A 17 -5.34 9.49 -11.52
C LYS A 17 -5.63 10.39 -10.32
N ASP A 18 -4.79 10.38 -9.30
CA ASP A 18 -4.87 11.29 -8.14
C ASP A 18 -3.61 12.16 -8.08
N ASP A 19 -3.75 13.44 -8.44
CA ASP A 19 -2.62 14.39 -8.50
C ASP A 19 -2.15 14.85 -7.12
N LYS A 20 -2.86 14.48 -6.04
CA LYS A 20 -2.56 14.88 -4.66
C LYS A 20 -1.59 13.93 -3.98
N THR A 21 -1.55 12.68 -4.42
CA THR A 21 -0.74 11.64 -3.80
C THR A 21 0.61 11.53 -4.49
N VAL A 22 1.68 11.78 -3.73
CA VAL A 22 3.05 11.56 -4.20
C VAL A 22 3.42 10.10 -3.98
N LEU A 23 3.63 9.38 -5.07
CA LEU A 23 4.15 8.01 -5.03
C LEU A 23 5.64 8.03 -4.69
N LEU A 24 6.02 7.23 -3.69
CA LEU A 24 7.41 6.92 -3.37
C LEU A 24 7.93 5.78 -4.24
N ARG A 25 7.02 4.89 -4.68
CA ARG A 25 7.31 3.74 -5.53
C ARG A 25 6.10 3.42 -6.41
N ASP A 26 6.38 3.02 -7.64
CA ASP A 26 5.41 2.47 -8.60
C ASP A 26 6.12 1.46 -9.52
N ASP A 27 6.12 0.19 -9.12
CA ASP A 27 6.68 -0.92 -9.90
C ASP A 27 6.06 -2.26 -9.47
N ASP A 28 6.27 -3.31 -10.28
CA ASP A 28 5.89 -4.70 -9.97
C ASP A 28 4.42 -4.92 -9.55
N GLY A 29 3.52 -4.03 -9.99
CA GLY A 29 2.11 -4.07 -9.62
C GLY A 29 1.83 -3.62 -8.19
N ILE A 30 2.72 -2.85 -7.58
CA ILE A 30 2.62 -2.28 -6.23
C ILE A 30 2.92 -0.78 -6.30
N VAL A 31 2.16 -0.01 -5.53
CA VAL A 31 2.47 1.40 -5.27
C VAL A 31 2.70 1.62 -3.78
N VAL A 32 3.64 2.51 -3.46
CA VAL A 32 3.90 2.93 -2.08
C VAL A 32 3.80 4.44 -2.01
N PHE A 33 3.05 4.96 -1.06
CA PHE A 33 2.88 6.40 -0.86
C PHE A 33 2.67 6.74 0.62
N ARG A 34 2.81 8.02 0.96
CA ARG A 34 2.60 8.51 2.33
C ARG A 34 1.12 8.56 2.65
N ASP A 35 0.77 8.17 3.87
CA ASP A 35 -0.57 8.45 4.38
C ASP A 35 -0.80 9.96 4.51
N ILE A 36 -2.03 10.43 4.27
CA ILE A 36 -2.40 11.85 4.39
C ILE A 36 -2.49 12.31 5.85
N HIS A 37 -2.69 11.37 6.78
CA HIS A 37 -2.75 11.55 8.24
C HIS A 37 -1.75 10.58 8.93
N PRO A 38 -0.43 10.76 8.72
CA PRO A 38 0.56 9.82 9.20
C PRO A 38 0.62 9.80 10.74
N ALA A 39 0.50 8.61 11.33
CA ALA A 39 0.60 8.43 12.79
C ALA A 39 2.04 8.55 13.33
N THR A 40 3.05 8.41 12.47
CA THR A 40 4.48 8.43 12.83
C THR A 40 5.30 9.10 11.71
N THR A 41 6.57 9.40 11.99
CA THR A 41 7.51 9.98 11.01
C THR A 41 7.63 9.16 9.72
N HIS A 42 7.60 7.83 9.85
CA HIS A 42 7.65 6.88 8.74
C HIS A 42 6.35 6.07 8.72
N HIS A 43 5.35 6.59 8.01
CA HIS A 43 4.06 5.95 7.82
C HIS A 43 3.73 5.92 6.33
N TYR A 44 3.70 4.72 5.75
CA TYR A 44 3.50 4.50 4.33
C TYR A 44 2.42 3.46 4.10
N LEU A 45 1.57 3.71 3.11
CA LEU A 45 0.61 2.73 2.61
C LEU A 45 1.26 1.98 1.44
N VAL A 46 1.22 0.65 1.52
CA VAL A 46 1.72 -0.25 0.47
C VAL A 46 0.51 -0.95 -0.14
N VAL A 47 0.22 -0.64 -1.40
CA VAL A 47 -1.05 -0.99 -2.03
C VAL A 47 -0.80 -1.74 -3.33
N PRO A 48 -1.41 -2.92 -3.55
CA PRO A 48 -1.36 -3.59 -4.84
C PRO A 48 -2.17 -2.82 -5.90
N LYS A 49 -1.69 -2.77 -7.14
CA LYS A 49 -2.46 -2.25 -8.27
C LYS A 49 -3.71 -3.08 -8.55
N ARG A 50 -3.66 -4.39 -8.26
CA ARG A 50 -4.83 -5.26 -8.28
C ARG A 50 -5.79 -4.84 -7.17
N HIS A 51 -7.06 -4.61 -7.50
CA HIS A 51 -8.07 -4.29 -6.51
C HIS A 51 -8.28 -5.46 -5.53
N VAL A 52 -8.10 -5.18 -4.24
CA VAL A 52 -8.45 -6.05 -3.11
C VAL A 52 -9.21 -5.19 -2.11
N ARG A 53 -10.44 -5.57 -1.73
CA ARG A 53 -11.27 -4.69 -0.89
C ARG A 53 -10.73 -4.58 0.54
N ASN A 54 -10.22 -5.69 1.07
CA ASN A 54 -9.65 -5.82 2.40
C ASN A 54 -8.96 -7.19 2.53
N VAL A 55 -8.21 -7.39 3.61
CA VAL A 55 -7.45 -8.63 3.87
C VAL A 55 -8.30 -9.91 3.92
N ASN A 56 -9.61 -9.83 4.16
CA ASN A 56 -10.48 -11.03 4.18
C ASN A 56 -10.76 -11.59 2.77
N GLU A 57 -10.41 -10.85 1.71
CA GLU A 57 -10.53 -11.31 0.33
C GLU A 57 -9.24 -11.95 -0.21
N LEU A 58 -8.19 -12.00 0.62
CA LEU A 58 -6.96 -12.69 0.27
C LEU A 58 -7.16 -14.21 0.31
N VAL A 59 -6.61 -14.89 -0.70
CA VAL A 59 -6.62 -16.35 -0.82
C VAL A 59 -5.20 -16.91 -0.69
N PRO A 60 -5.00 -18.23 -0.50
CA PRO A 60 -3.66 -18.81 -0.44
C PRO A 60 -2.75 -18.45 -1.62
N ASP A 61 -3.33 -18.30 -2.82
CA ASP A 61 -2.61 -17.90 -4.03
C ASP A 61 -2.08 -16.45 -3.99
N ASP A 62 -2.52 -15.64 -3.03
CA ASP A 62 -2.03 -14.27 -2.80
C ASP A 62 -0.81 -14.21 -1.86
N ALA A 63 -0.26 -15.35 -1.42
CA ALA A 63 0.90 -15.38 -0.52
C ALA A 63 2.10 -14.61 -1.12
N GLU A 64 2.41 -14.84 -2.40
CA GLU A 64 3.50 -14.13 -3.10
C GLU A 64 3.23 -12.63 -3.22
N LEU A 65 1.96 -12.22 -3.37
CA LEU A 65 1.59 -10.80 -3.35
C LEU A 65 1.91 -10.19 -1.99
N MET A 66 1.54 -10.86 -0.90
CA MET A 66 1.80 -10.38 0.46
C MET A 66 3.30 -10.25 0.75
N GLU A 67 4.12 -11.21 0.31
CA GLU A 67 5.58 -11.13 0.43
C GLU A 67 6.14 -9.90 -0.29
N ARG A 68 5.68 -9.64 -1.51
CA ARG A 68 6.10 -8.47 -2.29
C ARG A 68 5.66 -7.15 -1.66
N LEU A 69 4.45 -7.08 -1.09
CA LEU A 69 4.00 -5.89 -0.36
C LEU A 69 4.88 -5.59 0.86
N VAL A 70 5.23 -6.62 1.65
CA VAL A 70 6.12 -6.45 2.81
C VAL A 70 7.53 -6.03 2.36
N ALA A 71 8.06 -6.65 1.30
CA ALA A 71 9.38 -6.31 0.76
C ALA A 71 9.42 -4.86 0.26
N ALA A 72 8.39 -4.41 -0.46
CA ALA A 72 8.29 -3.03 -0.94
C ALA A 72 8.28 -2.02 0.20
N GLY A 73 7.50 -2.28 1.26
CA GLY A 73 7.48 -1.44 2.46
C GLY A 73 8.84 -1.35 3.16
N LYS A 74 9.53 -2.48 3.32
CA LYS A 74 10.88 -2.52 3.91
C LYS A 74 11.89 -1.74 3.06
N GLN A 75 11.85 -1.89 1.74
CA GLN A 75 12.75 -1.16 0.85
C GLN A 75 12.55 0.35 1.01
N VAL A 76 11.31 0.83 0.99
CA VAL A 76 11.01 2.27 1.17
C VAL A 76 11.46 2.75 2.54
N LEU A 77 11.24 1.98 3.61
CA LEU A 77 11.77 2.32 4.94
C LEU A 77 13.31 2.47 4.94
N GLY A 78 14.01 1.52 4.32
CA GLY A 78 15.47 1.55 4.19
C GLY A 78 15.98 2.76 3.40
N GLU A 79 15.31 3.11 2.29
CA GLU A 79 15.61 4.31 1.50
C GLU A 79 15.40 5.60 2.28
N GLN A 80 14.51 5.59 3.28
CA GLN A 80 14.27 6.71 4.21
C GLN A 80 15.18 6.67 5.44
N GLY A 81 16.15 5.75 5.49
CA GLY A 81 17.16 5.67 6.53
C GLY A 81 16.77 4.84 7.76
N VAL A 82 15.63 4.14 7.73
CA VAL A 82 15.23 3.22 8.81
C VAL A 82 16.07 1.95 8.72
N LYS A 83 16.84 1.67 9.76
CA LYS A 83 17.77 0.51 9.83
C LYS A 83 17.36 -0.52 10.89
N ASP A 84 16.57 -0.07 11.86
CA ASP A 84 16.00 -0.91 12.91
C ASP A 84 14.52 -1.15 12.59
N TYR A 85 14.12 -2.42 12.61
CA TYR A 85 12.77 -2.86 12.27
C TYR A 85 12.00 -3.39 13.48
N ASP A 86 12.59 -3.38 14.69
CA ASP A 86 11.96 -3.94 15.90
C ASP A 86 10.68 -3.18 16.27
N ASP A 87 10.63 -1.88 15.98
CA ASP A 87 9.46 -1.02 16.20
C ASP A 87 8.55 -0.87 14.96
N VAL A 88 8.88 -1.54 13.85
CA VAL A 88 8.07 -1.47 12.62
C VAL A 88 6.83 -2.34 12.77
N ARG A 89 5.66 -1.71 12.63
CA ARG A 89 4.37 -2.39 12.70
C ARG A 89 3.74 -2.49 11.33
N TYR A 90 3.29 -3.68 11.00
CA TYR A 90 2.47 -3.94 9.81
C TYR A 90 1.01 -4.06 10.24
N GLY A 91 0.15 -3.26 9.63
CA GLY A 91 -1.28 -3.27 9.90
C GLY A 91 -2.06 -3.15 8.60
N ASN A 92 -3.24 -3.75 8.57
CA ASN A 92 -4.22 -3.41 7.55
C ASN A 92 -4.95 -2.16 8.03
N ASP A 93 -4.76 -1.04 7.32
CA ASP A 93 -5.61 0.14 7.50
C ASP A 93 -6.84 -0.04 6.61
N PRO A 94 -8.00 -0.46 7.16
CA PRO A 94 -9.19 -0.59 6.35
C PRO A 94 -9.51 0.78 5.75
N PRO A 95 -9.85 0.88 4.44
CA PRO A 95 -10.35 2.12 3.87
C PRO A 95 -11.38 2.70 4.83
N CYS A 96 -11.08 3.90 5.35
CA CYS A 96 -11.91 4.62 6.31
C CYS A 96 -13.37 4.39 5.91
N LYS A 97 -14.14 3.74 6.79
CA LYS A 97 -15.55 3.43 6.51
C LYS A 97 -16.19 4.74 6.04
N SER A 98 -16.81 4.69 4.87
CA SER A 98 -17.63 5.77 4.31
C SER A 98 -18.33 6.53 5.44
N MET A 99 -17.96 7.79 5.61
CA MET A 99 -18.90 8.79 6.11
C MET A 99 -19.78 9.21 4.92
#